data_AF-A0A7S2MZL2-F1
#
_entry.id   AF-A0A7S2MZL2-F1
#
_cell.length_a   1.000
_cell.length_b   1.000
_cell.length_c   1.000
_cell.angle_alpha   90.00
_cell.angle_beta   90.00
_cell.angle_gamma   90.00
#
_symmetry.space_group_name_H-M   'P 1'
#
loop_
_entity.id
_entity.type
_entity.pdbx_description
1 polymer ?
#
loop_
_entity_poly.entity_id
_entity_poly.type
_entity_poly.pdbx_seq_one_letter_code
_entity_poly.pdbx_strand_id
1 'polypeptide(L)'
;GDAVAVGQTEGARQSLGPAAPPLIAMQLLMGYVFNWLPFMLVDRVAFIYHFLPALLHGLLLLGLVLDLVVPDVPLLASRRPLLAAHCANAPSAVPIPGTEAVHAPATLRWLVSGAVVYALAGCFAFFAPLGYGTPLSKVELDSLLWFETWK
;
A
#
# COMPACT_ATOMS: atom_id res chain seq x y z
N GLY A 1 10.74 -57.32 9.39
CA GLY A 1 11.87 -56.69 8.67
C GLY A 1 11.30 -55.48 8.00
N ASP A 2 11.11 -54.45 8.81
CA ASP A 2 9.99 -53.53 8.73
C ASP A 2 10.41 -52.29 7.93
N ALA A 3 9.69 -52.00 6.85
CA ALA A 3 9.90 -50.79 6.06
C ALA A 3 8.62 -50.40 5.34
N VAL A 4 7.55 -50.17 6.10
CA VAL A 4 6.36 -49.46 5.60
C VAL A 4 5.92 -48.53 6.72
N ALA A 5 5.62 -47.28 6.36
CA ALA A 5 5.11 -46.19 7.20
C ALA A 5 6.15 -45.23 7.81
N VAL A 6 6.85 -44.48 6.95
CA VAL A 6 7.29 -43.11 7.28
C VAL A 6 6.99 -42.23 6.07
N GLY A 7 5.85 -41.56 6.06
CA GLY A 7 5.54 -40.65 4.96
C GLY A 7 4.11 -40.12 4.90
N GLN A 8 3.44 -39.88 6.03
CA GLN A 8 2.12 -39.21 6.04
C GLN A 8 1.93 -38.38 7.31
N THR A 9 2.82 -37.42 7.58
CA THR A 9 2.59 -36.36 8.58
C THR A 9 3.11 -35.01 8.07
N GLU A 10 2.76 -34.63 6.84
CA GLU A 10 2.88 -33.24 6.35
C GLU A 10 1.49 -32.64 6.06
N GLY A 11 0.50 -33.01 6.87
CA GLY A 11 -0.78 -32.32 6.90
C GLY A 11 -0.68 -31.02 7.70
N ALA A 12 -1.12 -29.92 7.09
CA ALA A 12 -1.48 -28.65 7.72
C ALA A 12 -0.40 -27.54 7.88
N ARG A 13 0.49 -27.35 6.90
CA ARG A 13 0.89 -25.97 6.57
C ARG A 13 -0.18 -25.39 5.65
N GLN A 14 -1.18 -24.72 6.23
CA GLN A 14 -2.06 -23.82 5.49
C GLN A 14 -1.18 -22.79 4.80
N SER A 15 -0.87 -23.02 3.53
CA SER A 15 -0.33 -21.99 2.65
C SER A 15 -1.43 -20.93 2.57
N LEU A 16 -1.31 -19.88 3.35
CA LEU A 16 -2.03 -18.63 3.10
C LEU A 16 -1.68 -18.26 1.66
N GLY A 17 -2.57 -18.61 0.72
CA GLY A 17 -2.44 -18.23 -0.67
C GLY A 17 -2.32 -16.71 -0.77
N PRO A 18 -1.80 -16.17 -1.88
CA PRO A 18 -1.73 -14.72 -2.05
C PRO A 18 -3.11 -14.13 -1.82
N ALA A 19 -3.28 -13.34 -0.75
CA ALA A 19 -4.54 -12.72 -0.43
C ALA A 19 -5.02 -11.92 -1.66
N ALA A 20 -6.26 -12.15 -2.10
CA ALA A 20 -6.82 -11.42 -3.21
C ALA A 20 -6.81 -9.91 -2.89
N PRO A 21 -6.57 -9.02 -3.87
CA PRO A 21 -6.62 -7.57 -3.65
C PRO A 21 -7.82 -7.05 -2.83
N PRO A 22 -9.07 -7.55 -3.01
CA PRO A 22 -10.18 -7.13 -2.15
C PRO A 22 -10.03 -7.54 -0.67
N LEU A 23 -9.42 -8.68 -0.38
CA LEU A 23 -9.16 -9.11 1.00
C LEU A 23 -8.11 -8.21 1.65
N ILE A 24 -7.07 -7.83 0.91
CA ILE A 24 -6.05 -6.87 1.38
C ILE A 24 -6.69 -5.50 1.61
N ALA A 25 -7.48 -5.00 0.66
CA ALA A 25 -8.20 -3.73 0.80
C ALA A 25 -9.11 -3.73 2.03
N MET A 26 -9.85 -4.81 2.27
CA MET A 26 -10.69 -4.98 3.45
C MET A 26 -9.86 -4.97 4.73
N GLN A 27 -8.72 -5.66 4.77
CA GLN A 27 -7.82 -5.65 5.93
C GLN A 27 -7.29 -4.25 6.23
N LEU A 28 -6.88 -3.51 5.21
CA LEU A 28 -6.39 -2.13 5.36
C LEU A 28 -7.51 -1.20 5.83
N LEU A 29 -8.72 -1.34 5.27
CA LEU A 29 -9.89 -0.55 5.67
C LEU A 29 -10.30 -0.86 7.11
N MET A 30 -10.32 -2.13 7.51
CA MET A 30 -10.59 -2.53 8.89
C MET A 30 -9.52 -1.95 9.83
N GLY A 31 -8.26 -2.01 9.44
CA GLY A 31 -7.16 -1.39 10.19
C GLY A 31 -7.37 0.12 10.36
N TYR A 32 -7.77 0.84 9.31
CA TYR A 32 -8.13 2.26 9.40
C TYR A 32 -9.27 2.49 10.41
N VAL A 33 -10.39 1.77 10.24
CA VAL A 33 -11.59 1.96 11.07
C VAL A 33 -11.32 1.62 12.53
N PHE A 34 -10.69 0.49 12.83
CA PHE A 34 -10.43 0.09 14.21
C PHE A 34 -9.39 0.94 14.93
N ASN A 35 -8.48 1.59 14.19
CA ASN A 35 -7.54 2.56 14.76
C ASN A 35 -8.16 3.95 14.91
N TRP A 36 -9.21 4.29 14.16
CA TRP A 36 -9.87 5.59 14.24
C TRP A 36 -11.05 5.61 15.21
N LEU A 37 -11.90 4.58 15.15
CA LEU A 37 -13.20 4.53 15.82
C LEU A 37 -13.14 4.67 17.35
N PRO A 38 -12.20 4.05 18.08
CA PRO A 38 -12.14 4.20 19.53
C PRO A 38 -12.02 5.65 19.98
N PHE A 39 -11.27 6.48 19.23
CA PHE A 39 -11.05 7.89 19.57
C PHE A 39 -12.28 8.77 19.30
N MET A 40 -13.23 8.31 18.48
CA MET A 40 -14.51 8.99 18.27
C MET A 40 -15.53 8.66 19.35
N LEU A 41 -15.37 7.54 20.06
CA LEU A 41 -16.30 7.05 21.06
C LEU A 41 -15.88 7.38 22.51
N VAL A 42 -14.65 7.86 22.69
CA VAL A 42 -14.09 8.16 24.01
C VAL A 42 -14.26 9.66 24.30
N ASP A 43 -14.91 9.99 25.42
CA ASP A 43 -15.12 11.38 25.87
C ASP A 43 -13.85 12.10 26.33
N ARG A 44 -12.68 11.48 26.19
CA ARG A 44 -11.40 12.06 26.57
C ARG A 44 -10.91 12.99 25.47
N VAL A 45 -10.10 13.97 25.86
CA VAL A 45 -9.42 14.86 24.92
C VAL A 45 -8.51 14.01 24.02
N ALA A 46 -8.81 13.97 22.73
CA ALA A 46 -8.00 13.32 21.71
C ALA A 46 -7.19 14.37 20.94
N PHE A 47 -5.90 14.12 20.81
CA PHE A 47 -4.98 14.93 20.01
C PHE A 47 -4.74 14.30 18.63
N ILE A 48 -4.28 15.10 17.67
CA ILE A 48 -4.10 14.71 16.25
C ILE A 48 -3.26 13.43 16.08
N TYR A 49 -2.23 13.22 16.92
CA TYR A 49 -1.35 12.06 16.80
C TYR A 49 -2.05 10.71 17.06
N HIS A 50 -3.20 10.69 17.74
CA HIS A 50 -3.99 9.46 17.91
C HIS A 50 -4.50 8.90 16.57
N PHE A 51 -4.62 9.77 15.56
CA PHE A 51 -5.07 9.39 14.22
C PHE A 51 -3.92 8.92 13.31
N LEU A 52 -2.65 9.01 13.74
CA LEU A 52 -1.48 8.55 12.95
C LEU A 52 -1.57 7.08 12.53
N PRO A 53 -1.96 6.12 13.41
CA PRO A 53 -2.08 4.72 13.02
C PRO A 53 -3.17 4.49 11.96
N ALA A 54 -4.31 5.18 12.08
CA ALA A 54 -5.36 5.13 11.08
C ALA A 54 -4.88 5.73 9.75
N LEU A 55 -4.21 6.88 9.79
CA LEU A 55 -3.62 7.52 8.60
C LEU A 55 -2.65 6.58 7.87
N LEU A 56 -1.80 5.82 8.60
CA LEU A 56 -0.89 4.85 7.99
C LEU A 56 -1.65 3.79 7.16
N HIS A 57 -2.73 3.24 7.70
CA HIS A 57 -3.58 2.29 6.96
C HIS A 57 -4.24 2.95 5.74
N GLY A 58 -4.67 4.21 5.88
CA GLY A 58 -5.20 4.99 4.76
C GLY A 58 -4.18 5.22 3.64
N LEU A 59 -2.92 5.50 3.98
CA LEU A 59 -1.83 5.67 3.01
C LEU A 59 -1.49 4.35 2.29
N LEU A 60 -1.48 3.22 3.01
CA LEU A 60 -1.31 1.89 2.39
C LEU A 60 -2.49 1.55 1.47
N LEU A 61 -3.71 1.86 1.88
CA LEU A 61 -4.91 1.67 1.05
C LEU A 61 -4.86 2.56 -0.19
N LEU A 62 -4.40 3.81 -0.08
CA LEU A 62 -4.19 4.71 -1.22
C LEU A 62 -3.16 4.12 -2.20
N GLY A 63 -2.06 3.56 -1.71
CA GLY A 63 -1.09 2.85 -2.55
C GLY A 63 -1.71 1.69 -3.33
N LEU A 64 -2.49 0.84 -2.65
CA LEU A 64 -3.23 -0.25 -3.28
C LEU A 64 -4.24 0.26 -4.32
N VAL A 65 -4.97 1.34 -4.03
CA VAL A 65 -5.90 1.96 -5.00
C VAL A 65 -5.14 2.46 -6.22
N LEU A 66 -3.98 3.09 -6.07
CA LEU A 66 -3.15 3.52 -7.20
C LEU A 66 -2.68 2.33 -8.03
N ASP A 67 -2.28 1.23 -7.40
CA ASP A 67 -1.90 -0.01 -8.10
C ASP A 67 -3.06 -0.65 -8.88
N LEU A 68 -4.30 -0.50 -8.40
CA LEU A 68 -5.50 -1.05 -9.06
C LEU A 68 -6.06 -0.12 -10.14
N VAL A 69 -6.08 1.19 -9.91
CA VAL A 69 -6.62 2.21 -10.82
C VAL A 69 -5.67 2.47 -11.98
N VAL A 70 -4.37 2.31 -11.75
CA VAL A 70 -3.34 2.57 -12.76
C VAL A 70 -2.61 1.25 -13.09
N PRO A 71 -3.26 0.34 -13.82
CA PRO A 71 -2.74 -1.00 -14.08
C PRO A 71 -1.41 -0.93 -14.85
N ASP A 72 -0.53 -1.87 -14.53
CA ASP A 72 0.84 -1.89 -15.04
C ASP A 72 1.09 -2.91 -16.14
N VAL A 73 2.09 -2.54 -16.95
CA VAL A 73 2.87 -3.25 -17.96
C VAL A 73 3.07 -4.74 -17.62
N PRO A 74 3.18 -5.63 -18.63
CA PRO A 74 3.36 -7.09 -18.47
C PRO A 74 4.49 -7.61 -17.56
N LEU A 75 5.30 -6.75 -16.92
CA LEU A 75 6.33 -7.17 -15.94
C LEU A 75 5.75 -7.71 -14.63
N LEU A 76 4.62 -7.18 -14.14
CA LEU A 76 3.89 -7.79 -13.02
C LEU A 76 3.06 -9.00 -13.48
N ALA A 77 2.59 -9.02 -14.73
CA ALA A 77 1.98 -10.22 -15.32
C ALA A 77 3.01 -11.37 -15.45
N SER A 78 4.27 -11.06 -15.73
CA SER A 78 5.38 -12.02 -15.78
C SER A 78 5.85 -12.53 -14.41
N ARG A 79 5.45 -11.89 -13.29
CA ARG A 79 5.68 -12.41 -11.93
C ARG A 79 4.51 -13.19 -11.32
N ARG A 80 3.30 -13.06 -11.89
CA ARG A 80 2.15 -13.90 -11.52
C ARG A 80 2.40 -15.42 -11.70
N PRO A 81 3.11 -15.92 -12.74
CA PRO A 81 3.33 -17.35 -12.88
C PRO A 81 4.31 -17.91 -11.86
N LEU A 82 5.23 -17.14 -11.28
CA LEU A 82 6.14 -17.69 -10.26
C LEU A 82 5.45 -17.91 -8.92
N LEU A 83 4.59 -16.98 -8.48
CA LEU A 83 3.77 -17.18 -7.28
C LEU A 83 2.68 -18.23 -7.51
N ALA A 84 2.04 -18.27 -8.69
CA ALA A 84 1.06 -19.29 -9.03
C ALA A 84 1.67 -20.69 -9.22
N ALA A 85 2.87 -20.80 -9.81
CA ALA A 85 3.59 -22.07 -9.95
C ALA A 85 4.12 -22.58 -8.60
N HIS A 86 4.53 -21.68 -7.69
CA HIS A 86 4.88 -22.05 -6.32
C HIS A 86 3.66 -22.58 -5.54
N CYS A 87 2.46 -22.07 -5.83
CA CYS A 87 1.22 -22.55 -5.21
C CYS A 87 0.65 -23.83 -5.84
N ALA A 88 1.07 -24.20 -7.06
CA ALA A 88 0.41 -25.25 -7.84
C ALA A 88 1.17 -26.58 -7.95
N ASN A 89 2.43 -26.70 -7.50
CA ASN A 89 3.30 -27.85 -7.83
C ASN A 89 3.28 -28.21 -9.34
N ALA A 90 2.94 -27.24 -10.19
CA ALA A 90 2.86 -27.44 -11.62
C ALA A 90 4.28 -27.27 -12.20
N PRO A 91 4.73 -28.17 -13.09
CA PRO A 91 6.04 -28.02 -13.72
C PRO A 91 6.10 -26.66 -14.42
N SER A 92 7.08 -25.85 -14.02
CA SER A 92 7.34 -24.51 -14.52
C SER A 92 7.56 -24.53 -16.03
N ALA A 93 6.49 -24.39 -16.82
CA ALA A 93 6.62 -23.99 -18.21
C ALA A 93 7.06 -22.53 -18.20
N VAL A 94 8.36 -22.31 -18.25
CA VAL A 94 8.97 -20.99 -18.42
C VAL A 94 8.39 -20.38 -19.70
N PRO A 95 7.67 -19.25 -19.64
CA PRO A 95 7.27 -18.55 -20.85
C PRO A 95 8.55 -18.05 -21.53
N ILE A 96 8.80 -18.50 -22.76
CA ILE A 96 9.93 -18.03 -23.57
C ILE A 96 9.69 -16.53 -23.86
N PRO A 97 10.59 -15.62 -23.45
CA PRO A 97 10.46 -14.20 -23.76
C PRO A 97 10.77 -13.99 -25.24
N GLY A 98 9.73 -13.92 -26.08
CA GLY A 98 9.95 -13.82 -27.52
C GLY A 98 8.67 -13.88 -28.34
N THR A 99 7.68 -13.05 -28.05
CA THR A 99 6.69 -12.59 -29.04
C THR A 99 5.94 -11.42 -28.42
N GLU A 100 6.34 -10.22 -28.84
CA GLU A 100 5.65 -8.93 -28.73
C GLU A 100 4.96 -8.65 -27.39
N ALA A 101 5.76 -8.19 -26.43
CA ALA A 101 5.26 -7.36 -25.35
C ALA A 101 4.70 -6.08 -25.99
N VAL A 102 3.41 -6.11 -26.34
CA VAL A 102 2.62 -4.94 -26.71
C VAL A 102 2.86 -3.88 -25.63
N HIS A 103 3.60 -2.84 -26.00
CA HIS A 103 3.84 -1.66 -25.17
C HIS A 103 2.52 -0.90 -24.99
N ALA A 104 1.60 -1.41 -24.18
CA ALA A 104 0.54 -0.59 -23.59
C ALA A 104 1.21 0.44 -22.65
N PRO A 105 0.74 1.69 -22.59
CA PRO A 105 1.56 2.84 -22.26
C PRO A 105 1.89 2.89 -20.76
N ALA A 106 3.01 2.27 -20.40
CA ALA A 106 3.70 2.41 -19.11
C ALA A 106 3.79 3.89 -18.65
N THR A 107 3.87 4.80 -19.62
CA THR A 107 3.98 6.25 -19.43
C THR A 107 2.85 6.81 -18.57
N LEU A 108 1.59 6.43 -18.77
CA LEU A 108 0.49 7.00 -17.98
C LEU A 108 0.62 6.62 -16.50
N ARG A 109 1.05 5.39 -16.20
CA ARG A 109 1.28 4.98 -14.80
C ARG A 109 2.38 5.78 -14.15
N TRP A 110 3.53 5.88 -14.80
CA TRP A 110 4.63 6.67 -14.28
C TRP A 110 4.26 8.15 -14.13
N LEU A 111 3.45 8.69 -15.04
CA LEU A 111 2.96 10.07 -14.93
C LEU A 111 2.00 10.25 -13.75
N VAL A 112 1.01 9.37 -13.57
CA VAL A 112 0.05 9.49 -12.46
C VAL A 112 0.73 9.24 -11.12
N SER A 113 1.45 8.12 -10.97
CA SER A 113 2.18 7.81 -9.74
C SER A 113 3.24 8.87 -9.44
N GLY A 114 3.98 9.31 -10.47
CA GLY A 114 4.97 10.38 -10.36
C GLY A 114 4.34 11.70 -9.94
N ALA A 115 3.19 12.08 -10.50
CA ALA A 115 2.47 13.29 -10.13
C ALA A 115 1.98 13.24 -8.68
N VAL A 116 1.45 12.10 -8.22
CA VAL A 116 1.03 11.93 -6.82
C VAL A 116 2.23 12.05 -5.87
N VAL A 117 3.34 11.36 -6.16
CA VAL A 117 4.55 11.43 -5.33
C VAL A 117 5.13 12.85 -5.33
N TYR A 118 5.17 13.51 -6.48
CA TYR A 118 5.64 14.89 -6.59
C TYR A 118 4.77 15.86 -5.79
N ALA A 119 3.44 15.73 -5.86
CA ALA A 119 2.52 16.52 -5.06
C ALA A 119 2.73 16.31 -3.55
N LEU A 120 2.87 15.06 -3.10
CA LEU A 120 3.15 14.75 -1.69
C LEU A 120 4.48 15.32 -1.23
N ALA A 121 5.53 15.20 -2.04
CA ALA A 121 6.85 15.78 -1.75
C ALA A 121 6.79 17.31 -1.70
N GLY A 122 6.05 17.94 -2.62
CA GLY A 122 5.81 19.38 -2.65
C GLY A 122 5.06 19.87 -1.41
N CYS A 123 3.97 19.17 -1.02
CA CYS A 123 3.25 19.46 0.22
C CYS A 123 4.18 19.31 1.44
N PHE A 124 4.94 18.23 1.52
CA PHE A 124 5.90 18.03 2.60
C PHE A 124 6.92 19.17 2.66
N ALA A 125 7.54 19.54 1.53
CA ALA A 125 8.52 20.61 1.48
C ALA A 125 7.93 21.97 1.87
N PHE A 126 6.70 22.26 1.44
CA PHE A 126 5.97 23.48 1.79
C PHE A 126 5.67 23.56 3.29
N PHE A 127 5.25 22.45 3.91
CA PHE A 127 4.91 22.39 5.35
C PHE A 127 6.09 22.03 6.27
N ALA A 128 7.25 21.66 5.72
CA ALA A 128 8.44 21.27 6.48
C ALA A 128 8.85 22.30 7.56
N PRO A 129 8.80 23.62 7.31
CA PRO A 129 9.14 24.61 8.34
C PRO A 129 8.33 24.47 9.63
N LEU A 130 7.04 24.10 9.54
CA LEU A 130 6.18 23.86 10.72
C LEU A 130 6.64 22.62 11.49
N GLY A 131 6.94 21.53 10.78
CA GLY A 131 7.31 20.26 11.38
C GLY A 131 8.71 20.28 12.02
N TYR A 132 9.65 21.00 11.42
CA TYR A 132 11.03 21.09 11.90
C TYR A 132 11.28 22.28 12.84
N GLY A 133 10.26 23.11 13.11
CA GLY A 133 10.40 24.27 13.99
C GLY A 133 11.37 25.33 13.44
N THR A 134 11.38 25.50 12.11
CA THR A 134 12.21 26.54 11.48
C THR A 134 11.68 27.91 11.91
N PRO A 135 12.53 28.89 12.27
CA PRO A 135 12.06 30.21 12.66
C PRO A 135 11.33 30.89 11.49
N LEU A 136 10.07 31.26 11.70
CA LEU A 136 9.21 31.92 10.72
C LEU A 136 8.75 33.27 11.25
N SER A 137 8.70 34.28 10.39
CA SER A 137 7.95 35.50 10.66
C SER A 137 6.45 35.22 10.70
N LYS A 138 5.67 36.14 11.30
CA LYS A 138 4.21 36.02 11.35
C LYS A 138 3.58 35.89 9.96
N VAL A 139 4.08 36.66 8.99
CA VAL A 139 3.58 36.66 7.61
C VAL A 139 3.82 35.31 6.93
N GLU A 140 4.99 34.72 7.16
CA GLU A 140 5.32 33.39 6.61
C GLU A 140 4.47 32.31 7.27
N LEU A 141 4.29 32.34 8.59
CA LEU A 141 3.42 31.41 9.30
C LEU A 141 1.98 31.49 8.79
N ASP A 142 1.43 32.70 8.67
CA ASP A 142 0.08 32.92 8.16
C ASP A 142 -0.09 32.37 6.72
N SER A 143 0.96 32.36 5.89
CA SER A 143 0.92 31.79 4.53
C SER A 143 0.85 30.25 4.49
N LEU A 144 1.27 29.58 5.59
CA LEU A 144 1.19 28.13 5.74
C LEU A 144 -0.18 27.70 6.32
N LEU A 145 -0.94 28.60 6.92
CA LEU A 145 -2.24 28.28 7.53
C LEU A 145 -3.38 28.55 6.53
N TRP A 146 -3.76 27.53 5.77
CA TRP A 146 -4.79 27.67 4.74
C TRP A 146 -6.21 27.84 5.28
N PHE A 147 -6.44 27.41 6.53
CA PHE A 147 -7.73 27.49 7.18
C PHE A 147 -7.61 28.22 8.52
N GLU A 148 -8.61 29.02 8.85
CA GLU A 148 -8.66 29.75 10.13
C GLU A 148 -8.65 28.83 11.35
N THR A 149 -9.15 27.60 11.21
CA THR A 149 -9.19 26.59 12.30
C THR A 149 -7.85 25.93 12.58
N TRP A 150 -6.80 26.21 11.80
CA TRP A 150 -5.45 25.70 12.03
C TRP A 150 -4.63 26.55 13.00
N LYS A 151 -5.15 27.70 13.43
CA LYS A 151 -4.55 28.59 14.43
C LYS A 151 -4.80 28.13 15.86
#